data_AF-A0A644XI91-F1
#
_entry.id   AF-A0A644XI91-F1
#
_cell.length_a   1.000
_cell.length_b   1.000
_cell.length_c   1.000
_cell.angle_alpha   90.00
_cell.angle_beta   90.00
_cell.angle_gamma   90.00
#
_symmetry.space_group_name_H-M   'P 1'
#
loop_
_entity.id
_entity.type
_entity.pdbx_description
1 polymer ?
#
loop_
_entity_poly.entity_id
_entity_poly.type
_entity_poly.pdbx_seq_one_letter_code
_entity_poly.pdbx_strand_id
1 'polypeptide(L)'
;MKLAQSLIDKAVEMCGSAAELARRMECYPADISNLRSGKRPLSPELAAEIAEIAKVDARQAAIDAIIERNAANRKGALLADILGKGQAVGAAAMLGSSYTGDSIVDTAVIKNDSASVNKNIHRIYQWLIDLLRSALARNTANCFTRTA
;
A
#
# COMPACT_ATOMS: atom_id res chain seq x y z
N MET A 1 -24.30 9.22 -3.27
CA MET A 1 -23.95 7.78 -3.11
C MET A 1 -22.50 7.70 -2.71
N LYS A 2 -22.13 6.85 -1.75
CA LYS A 2 -20.73 6.68 -1.32
C LYS A 2 -19.97 5.83 -2.35
N LEU A 3 -18.69 6.13 -2.62
CA LEU A 3 -17.89 5.42 -3.62
C LEU A 3 -17.85 3.91 -3.34
N ALA A 4 -17.69 3.58 -2.06
CA ALA A 4 -17.66 2.21 -1.55
C ALA A 4 -18.91 1.40 -1.92
N GLN A 5 -20.10 2.02 -1.93
CA GLN A 5 -21.33 1.34 -2.31
C GLN A 5 -21.32 0.96 -3.79
N SER A 6 -21.04 1.92 -4.67
CA SER A 6 -21.03 1.67 -6.12
C SER A 6 -19.93 0.70 -6.56
N LEU A 7 -18.76 0.71 -5.91
CA LEU A 7 -17.67 -0.21 -6.21
C LEU A 7 -18.00 -1.63 -5.75
N ILE A 8 -18.50 -1.77 -4.51
CA ILE A 8 -18.86 -3.08 -3.97
C ILE A 8 -20.03 -3.67 -4.74
N ASP A 9 -21.05 -2.88 -5.09
CA ASP A 9 -22.21 -3.38 -5.84
C ASP A 9 -21.79 -3.92 -7.22
N LYS A 10 -20.89 -3.23 -7.93
CA LYS A 10 -20.31 -3.72 -9.19
C LYS A 10 -19.45 -4.97 -9.02
N ALA A 11 -18.63 -5.00 -7.97
CA ALA A 11 -17.82 -6.18 -7.68
C ALA A 11 -18.69 -7.41 -7.33
N VAL A 12 -19.80 -7.19 -6.61
CA VAL A 12 -20.78 -8.22 -6.29
C VAL A 12 -21.48 -8.74 -7.55
N GLU A 13 -21.83 -7.86 -8.49
CA GLU A 13 -22.40 -8.24 -9.78
C GLU A 13 -21.44 -9.13 -10.58
N MET A 14 -20.15 -8.77 -10.62
CA MET A 14 -19.12 -9.55 -11.31
C MET A 14 -18.82 -10.91 -10.65
N CYS A 15 -18.85 -10.98 -9.31
CA CYS A 15 -18.66 -12.22 -8.56
C CYS A 15 -19.93 -13.05 -8.39
N GLY A 16 -21.10 -12.52 -8.77
CA GLY A 16 -22.42 -13.14 -8.60
C GLY A 16 -23.03 -12.99 -7.20
N SER A 17 -22.22 -12.88 -6.14
CA SER A 17 -22.73 -12.58 -4.78
C SER A 17 -21.68 -11.95 -3.87
N ALA A 18 -22.16 -11.29 -2.79
CA ALA A 18 -21.29 -10.72 -1.76
C ALA A 18 -20.50 -11.78 -0.97
N ALA A 19 -21.02 -13.01 -0.87
CA ALA A 19 -20.32 -14.11 -0.23
C ALA A 19 -19.17 -14.65 -1.11
N GLU A 20 -19.33 -14.66 -2.43
CA GLU A 20 -18.25 -15.01 -3.37
C GLU A 20 -17.17 -13.93 -3.39
N LEU A 21 -17.57 -12.65 -3.37
CA LEU A 21 -16.63 -11.54 -3.26
C LEU A 21 -15.80 -11.66 -1.97
N ALA A 22 -16.46 -11.92 -0.83
CA ALA A 22 -15.78 -12.08 0.45
C ALA A 22 -14.79 -13.24 0.45
N ARG A 23 -15.17 -14.38 -0.17
CA ARG A 23 -14.28 -15.55 -0.35
C ARG A 23 -13.07 -15.22 -1.21
N ARG A 24 -13.24 -14.46 -2.29
CA ARG A 24 -12.17 -14.10 -3.22
C ARG A 24 -11.16 -13.13 -2.62
N MET A 25 -11.62 -12.25 -1.72
CA MET A 25 -10.80 -11.30 -0.99
C MET A 25 -10.27 -11.83 0.35
N GLU A 26 -10.55 -13.11 0.67
CA GLU A 26 -10.17 -13.73 1.95
C GLU A 26 -10.63 -12.94 3.19
N CYS A 27 -11.78 -12.27 3.09
CA CYS A 27 -12.31 -11.39 4.13
C CYS A 27 -13.62 -11.92 4.71
N TYR A 28 -14.00 -11.46 5.90
CA TYR A 28 -15.25 -11.88 6.52
C TYR A 28 -16.45 -11.18 5.84
N PRO A 29 -17.58 -11.87 5.57
CA PRO A 29 -18.73 -11.25 4.88
C PRO A 29 -19.31 -10.02 5.58
N ALA A 30 -19.20 -9.92 6.90
CA ALA A 30 -19.62 -8.73 7.62
C ALA A 30 -18.71 -7.52 7.34
N ASP A 31 -17.45 -7.72 6.96
CA ASP A 31 -16.57 -6.63 6.55
C ASP A 31 -17.06 -6.00 5.24
N ILE A 32 -17.43 -6.80 4.24
CA ILE A 32 -18.05 -6.30 3.00
C ILE A 32 -19.32 -5.49 3.32
N SER A 33 -20.15 -5.97 4.25
CA SER A 33 -21.36 -5.27 4.68
C SER A 33 -21.06 -3.96 5.43
N ASN A 34 -20.02 -3.94 6.25
CA ASN A 34 -19.56 -2.75 6.98
C ASN A 34 -18.94 -1.70 6.04
N LEU A 35 -18.21 -2.14 5.02
CA LEU A 35 -17.67 -1.29 3.96
C LEU A 35 -18.80 -0.71 3.10
N ARG A 36 -19.76 -1.54 2.69
CA ARG A 36 -20.93 -1.12 1.90
C ARG A 36 -21.83 -0.14 2.65
N SER A 37 -22.07 -0.35 3.94
CA SER A 37 -22.83 0.59 4.78
C SER A 37 -22.04 1.86 5.12
N GLY A 38 -20.72 1.87 4.87
CA GLY A 38 -19.83 2.97 5.22
C GLY A 38 -19.67 3.16 6.73
N LYS A 39 -19.91 2.10 7.52
CA LYS A 39 -19.55 2.04 8.96
C LYS A 39 -18.02 2.01 9.11
N ARG A 40 -17.34 1.39 8.15
CA ARG A 40 -15.88 1.36 8.04
C ARG A 40 -15.47 2.15 6.79
N PRO A 41 -14.53 3.11 6.89
CA PRO A 41 -13.98 3.78 5.71
C PRO A 41 -13.20 2.78 4.86
N LEU A 42 -13.35 2.88 3.54
CA LEU A 42 -12.62 2.07 2.59
C LEU A 42 -11.15 2.47 2.60
N SER A 43 -10.25 1.50 2.77
CA SER A 43 -8.82 1.75 2.63
C SER A 43 -8.44 1.76 1.14
N PRO A 44 -7.44 2.54 0.72
CA PRO A 44 -7.03 2.61 -0.68
C PRO A 44 -6.59 1.25 -1.25
N GLU A 45 -5.98 0.39 -0.42
CA GLU A 45 -5.54 -0.94 -0.80
C GLU A 45 -6.75 -1.84 -1.14
N LEU A 46 -7.75 -1.85 -0.25
CA LEU A 46 -9.01 -2.57 -0.45
C LEU A 46 -9.79 -2.02 -1.65
N ALA A 47 -9.75 -0.70 -1.87
CA ALA A 47 -10.43 -0.08 -3.00
C ALA A 47 -9.83 -0.52 -4.34
N ALA A 48 -8.49 -0.60 -4.44
CA ALA A 48 -7.80 -1.07 -5.63
C ALA A 48 -8.13 -2.54 -5.93
N GLU A 49 -8.14 -3.39 -4.89
CA GLU A 49 -8.46 -4.81 -5.03
C GLU A 49 -9.90 -5.04 -5.50
N ILE A 50 -10.86 -4.35 -4.89
CA ILE A 50 -12.28 -4.41 -5.30
C ILE A 50 -12.47 -3.90 -6.73
N ALA A 51 -11.73 -2.85 -7.11
CA ALA A 51 -11.80 -2.28 -8.45
C ALA A 51 -11.23 -3.21 -9.53
N GLU A 52 -10.15 -3.93 -9.24
CA GLU A 52 -9.60 -4.97 -10.12
C GLU A 52 -10.64 -6.07 -10.37
N ILE A 53 -11.30 -6.53 -9.31
CA ILE A 53 -12.38 -7.54 -9.40
C ILE A 53 -13.57 -7.00 -10.22
N ALA A 54 -13.93 -5.73 -10.02
CA ALA A 54 -15.00 -5.05 -10.73
C ALA A 54 -14.60 -4.58 -12.15
N LYS A 55 -13.37 -4.84 -12.61
CA LYS A 55 -12.82 -4.39 -13.90
C LYS A 55 -12.97 -2.88 -14.16
N VAL A 56 -12.82 -2.08 -13.11
CA VAL A 56 -12.76 -0.61 -13.17
C VAL A 56 -11.35 -0.15 -12.83
N ASP A 57 -11.00 1.09 -13.17
CA ASP A 57 -9.65 1.62 -12.94
C ASP A 57 -9.28 1.60 -11.45
N ALA A 58 -8.40 0.66 -11.09
CA ALA A 58 -7.93 0.46 -9.73
C ALA A 58 -7.17 1.67 -9.17
N ARG A 59 -6.47 2.45 -10.02
CA ARG A 59 -5.79 3.67 -9.58
C ARG A 59 -6.79 4.74 -9.19
N GLN A 60 -7.79 4.95 -10.03
CA GLN A 60 -8.85 5.92 -9.79
C GLN A 60 -9.61 5.59 -8.51
N ALA A 61 -9.98 4.32 -8.32
CA ALA A 61 -10.67 3.86 -7.12
C ALA A 61 -9.86 4.07 -5.83
N ALA A 62 -8.54 3.83 -5.87
CA ALA A 62 -7.66 4.06 -4.72
C ALA A 62 -7.56 5.55 -4.35
N ILE A 63 -7.44 6.43 -5.35
CA ILE A 63 -7.41 7.88 -5.14
C ILE A 63 -8.72 8.37 -4.54
N ASP A 64 -9.84 7.93 -5.10
CA ASP A 64 -11.15 8.34 -4.64
C ASP A 64 -11.41 7.85 -3.20
N ALA A 65 -10.92 6.66 -2.83
CA ALA A 65 -10.96 6.17 -1.46
C ALA A 65 -10.12 7.02 -0.49
N ILE A 66 -8.95 7.52 -0.91
CA ILE A 66 -8.13 8.44 -0.10
C ILE A 66 -8.86 9.75 0.14
N ILE A 67 -9.48 10.30 -0.91
CA ILE A 67 -10.23 11.56 -0.84
C ILE A 67 -11.45 11.38 0.08
N GLU A 68 -12.25 10.34 -0.13
CA GLU A 68 -13.45 10.07 0.69
C GLU A 68 -13.08 9.83 2.17
N ARG A 69 -12.04 9.04 2.44
CA ARG A 69 -11.57 8.77 3.81
C ARG A 69 -11.09 10.05 4.52
N ASN A 70 -10.53 11.00 3.79
CA ASN A 70 -10.00 12.24 4.35
C ASN A 70 -10.94 13.43 4.20
N ALA A 71 -12.14 13.26 3.66
CA ALA A 71 -13.08 14.36 3.39
C ALA A 71 -13.44 15.18 4.64
N ALA A 72 -13.51 14.54 5.81
CA ALA A 72 -13.77 15.20 7.09
C ALA A 72 -12.54 15.82 7.75
N ASN A 73 -11.33 15.53 7.24
CA ASN A 73 -10.08 16.03 7.80
C ASN A 73 -9.66 17.34 7.13
N ARG A 74 -8.93 18.18 7.87
CA ARG A 74 -8.32 19.42 7.34
C ARG A 74 -7.46 19.18 6.08
N LYS A 75 -6.89 17.97 5.96
CA LYS A 75 -6.08 17.54 4.81
C LYS A 75 -6.91 17.08 3.60
N GLY A 76 -8.22 16.88 3.74
CA GLY A 76 -9.10 16.39 2.68
C GLY A 76 -9.12 17.30 1.46
N ALA A 77 -9.29 18.61 1.67
CA ALA A 77 -9.29 19.59 0.57
C ALA A 77 -7.93 19.67 -0.15
N LEU A 78 -6.83 19.55 0.60
CA LEU A 78 -5.47 19.56 0.03
C LEU A 78 -5.17 18.28 -0.76
N LEU A 79 -5.61 17.12 -0.25
CA LEU A 79 -5.48 15.85 -0.96
C LEU A 79 -6.36 15.79 -2.21
N ALA A 80 -7.57 16.34 -2.15
CA ALA A 80 -8.45 16.47 -3.31
C ALA A 80 -7.85 17.38 -4.38
N ASP A 81 -7.18 18.47 -3.99
CA ASP A 81 -6.52 19.37 -4.96
C ASP A 81 -5.28 18.70 -5.59
N ILE A 82 -4.40 18.06 -4.80
CA ILE A 82 -3.20 17.40 -5.32
C ILE A 82 -3.54 16.20 -6.19
N LEU A 83 -4.40 15.31 -5.69
CA LEU A 83 -4.74 14.07 -6.37
C LEU A 83 -5.74 14.30 -7.51
N GLY A 84 -6.67 15.27 -7.36
CA GLY A 84 -7.59 15.67 -8.42
C GLY A 84 -6.89 16.35 -9.60
N LYS A 85 -5.83 17.13 -9.36
CA LYS A 85 -4.96 17.63 -10.44
C LYS A 85 -4.21 16.49 -11.14
N GLY A 86 -3.78 15.46 -10.40
CA GLY A 86 -3.19 14.25 -10.96
C GLY A 86 -4.13 13.49 -11.91
N GLN A 87 -5.44 13.49 -11.64
CA GLN A 87 -6.45 12.85 -12.51
C GLN A 87 -6.65 13.59 -13.84
N ALA A 88 -6.66 14.93 -13.83
CA ALA A 88 -6.75 15.73 -15.06
C ALA A 88 -5.51 15.56 -15.96
N VAL A 89 -4.33 15.36 -15.36
CA VAL A 89 -3.09 15.11 -16.11
C VAL A 89 -3.01 13.64 -16.57
N GLY A 90 -3.47 12.66 -15.78
CA GLY A 90 -3.45 11.25 -16.14
C GLY A 90 -4.37 10.88 -17.31
N ALA A 91 -5.55 11.50 -17.41
CA ALA A 91 -6.47 11.29 -18.54
C ALA A 91 -5.97 11.97 -19.84
N ALA A 92 -5.33 13.14 -19.73
CA ALA A 92 -4.73 13.83 -20.87
C ALA A 92 -3.39 13.21 -21.32
N ALA A 93 -2.63 12.60 -20.40
CA ALA A 93 -1.37 11.95 -20.70
C ALA A 93 -1.51 10.66 -21.52
N MET A 94 -2.68 10.01 -21.48
CA MET A 94 -3.01 8.86 -22.33
C MET A 94 -3.23 9.22 -23.80
N LEU A 95 -3.39 10.50 -24.15
CA LEU A 95 -3.66 10.93 -25.53
C LEU A 95 -2.65 11.94 -26.11
N GLY A 96 -1.68 12.44 -25.35
CA GLY A 96 -0.85 13.54 -25.86
C GLY A 96 0.53 13.78 -25.28
N SER A 97 1.04 12.96 -24.36
CA SER A 97 2.40 13.20 -23.85
C SER A 97 3.18 11.91 -23.75
N SER A 98 4.04 11.73 -24.77
CA SER A 98 5.34 11.12 -24.62
C SER A 98 6.04 11.75 -23.41
N TYR A 99 5.88 11.13 -22.24
CA TYR A 99 6.72 11.42 -21.09
C TYR A 99 8.09 10.85 -21.41
N THR A 100 9.00 11.71 -21.86
CA THR A 100 10.44 11.47 -21.72
C THR A 100 10.76 11.54 -20.23
N GLY A 101 10.56 10.42 -19.57
CA GLY A 101 10.66 10.25 -18.13
C GLY A 101 10.33 8.80 -17.82
N ASP A 102 11.29 7.96 -18.14
CA ASP A 102 11.33 6.52 -17.90
C ASP A 102 10.77 6.16 -16.52
N SER A 103 9.54 5.64 -16.46
CA SER A 103 8.98 4.89 -15.34
C SER A 103 7.62 4.30 -15.73
N ILE A 104 7.64 3.48 -16.79
CA ILE A 104 6.86 2.24 -16.71
C ILE A 104 7.56 1.45 -15.60
N VAL A 105 7.08 1.60 -14.36
CA VAL A 105 7.64 0.82 -13.24
C VAL A 105 7.19 -0.61 -13.46
N ASP A 106 8.01 -1.32 -14.22
CA ASP A 106 7.87 -2.73 -14.50
C ASP A 106 7.86 -3.45 -13.14
N THR A 107 6.77 -4.11 -12.79
CA THR A 107 6.53 -4.71 -11.46
C THR A 107 7.64 -5.69 -11.04
N ALA A 108 8.45 -6.15 -12.00
CA ALA A 108 9.67 -6.92 -11.79
C ALA A 108 10.80 -6.13 -11.09
N VAL A 109 10.91 -4.82 -11.31
CA VAL A 109 11.96 -3.95 -10.73
C VAL A 109 11.72 -3.75 -9.22
N ILE A 110 10.46 -3.57 -8.80
CA ILE A 110 10.10 -3.37 -7.37
C ILE A 110 10.46 -4.60 -6.51
N LYS A 111 10.32 -5.81 -7.06
CA LYS A 111 10.70 -7.05 -6.34
C LYS A 111 12.21 -7.13 -6.08
N ASN A 112 13.04 -6.66 -7.02
CA ASN A 112 14.48 -6.66 -6.87
C ASN A 112 14.96 -5.64 -5.82
N ASP A 113 14.34 -4.45 -5.77
CA ASP A 113 14.71 -3.42 -4.79
C ASP A 113 14.35 -3.83 -3.36
N SER A 114 13.19 -4.46 -3.17
CA SER A 114 12.74 -4.96 -1.87
C SER A 114 13.69 -6.02 -1.29
N ALA A 115 14.17 -6.95 -2.14
CA ALA A 115 15.12 -7.98 -1.75
C ALA A 115 16.52 -7.41 -1.46
N SER A 116 16.94 -6.38 -2.20
CA SER A 116 18.21 -5.68 -2.00
C SER A 116 18.24 -4.91 -0.67
N VAL A 117 17.15 -4.18 -0.36
CA VAL A 117 17.00 -3.45 0.92
C VAL A 117 17.04 -4.41 2.11
N ASN A 118 16.35 -5.55 2.04
CA ASN A 118 16.33 -6.53 3.13
C ASN A 118 17.73 -7.13 3.39
N LYS A 119 18.49 -7.46 2.34
CA LYS A 119 19.89 -7.93 2.46
C LYS A 119 20.80 -6.91 3.14
N ASN A 120 20.61 -5.62 2.83
CA ASN A 120 21.39 -4.55 3.46
C ASN A 120 21.07 -4.40 4.95
N ILE A 121 19.78 -4.45 5.30
CA ILE A 121 19.33 -4.40 6.70
C ILE A 121 19.92 -5.59 7.50
N HIS A 122 19.87 -6.80 6.93
CA HIS A 122 20.43 -7.99 7.60
C HIS A 122 21.94 -7.85 7.84
N ARG A 123 22.71 -7.33 6.87
CA ARG A 123 24.16 -7.07 7.02
C ARG A 123 24.46 -6.07 8.14
N ILE A 124 23.67 -5.01 8.27
CA ILE A 124 23.86 -4.01 9.32
C ILE A 124 23.65 -4.64 10.70
N TYR A 125 22.60 -5.46 10.88
CA TYR A 125 22.37 -6.16 12.14
C TYR A 125 23.49 -7.14 12.49
N GLN A 126 23.98 -7.92 11.52
CA GLN A 126 25.09 -8.84 11.75
C GLN A 126 26.37 -8.11 12.16
N TRP A 127 26.71 -7.00 11.48
CA TRP A 127 27.87 -6.20 11.82
C TRP A 127 27.78 -5.61 13.24
N LEU A 128 26.60 -5.15 13.64
CA LEU A 128 26.37 -4.63 15.00
C LEU A 128 26.51 -5.73 16.07
N ILE A 129 26.00 -6.93 15.79
CA ILE A 129 26.12 -8.09 16.69
C ILE A 129 27.58 -8.51 16.84
N ASP A 130 28.36 -8.54 15.76
CA ASP A 130 29.79 -8.87 15.80
C ASP A 130 30.62 -7.80 16.54
N LEU A 131 30.25 -6.52 16.39
CA LEU A 131 30.86 -5.43 17.14
C LEU A 131 30.60 -5.58 18.66
N LEU A 132 29.37 -5.93 19.04
CA LEU A 132 29.02 -6.15 20.44
C LEU A 132 29.72 -7.40 21.01
N ARG A 133 29.80 -8.50 20.26
CA ARG A 133 30.54 -9.70 20.67
C ARG A 133 32.03 -9.43 20.85
N SER A 134 32.65 -8.70 19.94
CA SER A 134 34.08 -8.34 20.04
C SER A 134 34.34 -7.34 21.18
N ALA A 135 33.41 -6.43 21.48
CA ALA A 135 33.51 -5.54 22.65
C ALA A 135 33.41 -6.33 23.97
N LEU A 136 32.49 -7.29 24.05
CA LEU A 136 32.33 -8.14 25.24
C LEU A 136 33.57 -9.03 25.47
N ALA A 137 34.10 -9.64 24.41
CA ALA A 137 35.31 -10.48 24.48
C ALA A 137 36.57 -9.68 24.87
N ARG A 138 36.66 -8.40 24.47
CA ARG A 138 37.75 -7.51 24.91
C ARG A 138 37.64 -7.13 26.39
N ASN A 139 36.42 -7.02 26.91
CA ASN A 139 36.21 -6.70 28.32
C ASN A 139 36.55 -7.89 29.24
N THR A 140 36.26 -9.12 28.81
CA THR A 140 36.63 -10.33 29.57
C THR A 140 38.13 -10.60 29.57
N ALA A 141 38.85 -10.28 28.49
CA ALA A 141 40.31 -10.38 28.44
C ALA A 141 41.03 -9.36 29.34
N ASN A 142 40.52 -8.12 29.43
CA ASN A 142 41.09 -7.07 30.27
C ASN A 142 40.86 -7.27 31.78
N CYS A 143 39.86 -8.06 32.19
CA CYS A 143 39.69 -8.46 33.59
C CYS A 143 40.73 -9.47 34.05
N PHE A 144 41.33 -10.26 33.14
CA PHE A 144 42.28 -11.31 33.50
C PHE A 144 43.73 -10.82 33.65
N THR A 145 44.08 -9.67 33.05
CA THR A 145 45.43 -9.08 33.11
C THR A 145 45.63 -8.07 34.25
N ARG A 146 44.59 -7.78 35.05
CA ARG A 146 44.64 -6.80 36.15
C ARG A 146 44.77 -7.43 37.55
N THR A 147 45.03 -8.74 37.61
CA THR A 147 45.22 -9.53 38.84
C THR A 147 46.55 -10.30 38.86
N ALA A 148 47.57 -9.78 38.17
CA ALA A 148 48.96 -10.23 38.31
C ALA A 148 49.81 -9.10 38.88
#